data_AF-A0A101RPH7-F1
#
_entry.id   AF-A0A101RPH7-F1
#
_cell.length_a   1.000
_cell.length_b   1.000
_cell.length_c   1.000
_cell.angle_alpha   90.00
_cell.angle_beta   90.00
_cell.angle_gamma   90.00
#
_symmetry.space_group_name_H-M   'P 1'
#
loop_
_entity.id
_entity.type
_entity.pdbx_description
1 polymer ?
#
loop_
_entity_poly.entity_id
_entity_poly.type
_entity_poly.pdbx_seq_one_letter_code
_entity_poly.pdbx_strand_id
1 'polypeptide(L)'
;MHWQSGTAQLLPRLIARRTHGPLFLTDRKAPAGTPTLDVCPETGRARLSYRRAEEIFEENTRLLANPLASPEGIEDLDGWTLHRLRHSALTHDAEGGTSTPMLLARSRHASVRSLERYARPGVDAVARHVAERDSAARRRR
;
A
#
# COMPACT_ATOMS: atom_id res chain seq x y z
N MET A 1 -12.80 -3.80 -9.22
CA MET A 1 -11.63 -4.65 -9.53
C MET A 1 -11.53 -5.69 -8.42
N HIS A 2 -11.89 -6.95 -8.69
CA HIS A 2 -11.80 -8.02 -7.70
C HIS A 2 -10.49 -8.78 -7.90
N TRP A 3 -9.59 -8.68 -6.92
CA TRP A 3 -8.35 -9.43 -6.90
C TRP A 3 -8.68 -10.88 -6.52
N GLN A 4 -8.48 -11.82 -7.44
CA GLN A 4 -8.71 -13.24 -7.18
C GLN A 4 -7.40 -13.96 -6.85
N SER A 5 -7.50 -15.23 -6.42
CA SER A 5 -6.36 -16.07 -6.03
C SER A 5 -5.25 -16.10 -7.08
N GLY A 6 -5.60 -16.04 -8.38
CA GLY A 6 -4.62 -15.97 -9.47
C GLY A 6 -3.73 -14.72 -9.42
N THR A 7 -4.30 -13.55 -9.09
CA THR A 7 -3.52 -12.31 -8.94
C THR A 7 -2.61 -12.36 -7.73
N ALA A 8 -3.10 -12.94 -6.62
CA ALA A 8 -2.29 -13.13 -5.41
C ALA A 8 -1.08 -14.07 -5.65
N GLN A 9 -1.19 -15.04 -6.57
CA GLN A 9 -0.09 -15.92 -6.95
C GLN A 9 1.01 -15.23 -7.78
N LEU A 10 0.70 -14.11 -8.46
CA LEU A 10 1.67 -13.33 -9.22
C LEU A 10 2.50 -12.42 -8.31
N LEU A 11 1.94 -11.96 -7.19
CA LEU A 11 2.61 -11.04 -6.27
C LEU A 11 3.99 -11.56 -5.80
N PRO A 12 4.15 -12.84 -5.38
CA PRO A 12 5.47 -13.39 -5.04
C PRO A 12 6.48 -13.36 -6.20
N ARG A 13 6.05 -13.40 -7.46
CA ARG A 13 6.97 -13.28 -8.61
C ARG A 13 7.43 -11.84 -8.79
N LEU A 14 6.52 -10.88 -8.65
CA LEU A 14 6.81 -9.45 -8.75
C LEU A 14 7.73 -8.96 -7.64
N ILE A 15 7.57 -9.46 -6.41
CA ILE A 15 8.42 -9.07 -5.28
C ILE A 15 9.63 -9.99 -5.09
N ALA A 16 9.90 -10.92 -6.03
CA ALA A 16 10.99 -11.88 -5.95
C ALA A 16 10.99 -12.71 -4.64
N ARG A 17 9.81 -13.19 -4.22
CA ARG A 17 9.55 -13.96 -2.99
C ARG A 17 9.86 -13.23 -1.67
N ARG A 18 10.24 -11.96 -1.72
CA ARG A 18 10.53 -11.15 -0.54
C ARG A 18 9.31 -11.07 0.38
N THR A 19 9.55 -11.28 1.67
CA THR A 19 8.50 -11.18 2.71
C THR A 19 8.61 -9.91 3.53
N HIS A 20 9.73 -9.18 3.42
CA HIS A 20 10.03 -7.98 4.18
C HIS A 20 11.00 -7.06 3.45
N GLY A 21 11.14 -5.82 3.94
CA GLY A 21 11.99 -4.79 3.37
C GLY A 21 11.30 -3.91 2.31
N PRO A 22 12.03 -2.95 1.74
CA PRO A 22 11.47 -1.97 0.80
C PRO A 22 11.09 -2.59 -0.54
N LEU A 23 9.91 -2.27 -1.09
CA LEU A 23 9.46 -2.82 -2.38
C LEU A 23 10.23 -2.27 -3.58
N PHE A 24 10.39 -0.94 -3.64
CA PHE A 24 11.06 -0.22 -4.72
C PHE A 24 12.55 -0.11 -4.41
N LEU A 25 13.38 -0.77 -5.22
CA LEU A 25 14.82 -0.88 -5.00
C LEU A 25 15.63 -0.21 -6.11
N THR A 26 16.81 0.26 -5.74
CA THR A 26 17.84 0.65 -6.71
C THR A 26 18.41 -0.57 -7.42
N ASP A 27 18.95 -0.41 -8.61
CA ASP A 27 19.69 -1.49 -9.28
C ASP A 27 21.04 -1.78 -8.62
N ARG A 28 21.63 -0.75 -8.00
CA ARG A 28 22.93 -0.82 -7.33
C ARG A 28 22.77 -1.23 -5.86
N LYS A 29 23.84 -1.80 -5.28
CA LYS A 29 23.91 -2.09 -3.84
C LYS A 29 23.88 -0.78 -3.03
N ALA A 30 23.34 -0.88 -1.82
CA ALA A 30 23.30 0.24 -0.89
C ALA A 30 24.72 0.67 -0.50
N PRO A 31 25.03 1.98 -0.53
CA PRO A 31 26.27 2.50 0.02
C PRO A 31 26.42 2.17 1.51
N ALA A 32 27.67 2.06 1.99
CA ALA A 32 27.97 1.94 3.41
C ALA A 32 27.34 3.10 4.20
N GLY A 33 26.71 2.78 5.33
CA GLY A 33 26.02 3.75 6.18
C GLY A 33 24.56 4.05 5.80
N THR A 34 24.01 3.42 4.75
CA THR A 34 22.57 3.48 4.46
C THR A 34 21.78 2.90 5.65
N PRO A 35 20.73 3.56 6.16
CA PRO A 35 19.91 3.04 7.25
C PRO A 35 19.40 1.63 6.94
N THR A 36 19.43 0.73 7.92
CA THR A 36 19.01 -0.67 7.74
C THR A 36 17.57 -0.80 7.24
N LEU A 37 16.69 0.11 7.65
CA LEU A 37 15.30 0.20 7.17
C LEU A 37 15.18 0.53 5.67
N ASP A 38 16.21 1.13 5.09
CA ASP A 38 16.30 1.50 3.68
C ASP A 38 17.09 0.48 2.85
N VAL A 39 17.54 -0.63 3.44
CA VAL A 39 18.27 -1.69 2.72
C VAL A 39 17.42 -2.95 2.65
N CYS A 40 17.30 -3.53 1.46
CA CYS A 40 16.68 -4.84 1.31
C CYS A 40 17.61 -5.92 1.87
N PRO A 41 17.19 -6.70 2.89
CA PRO A 41 18.05 -7.70 3.52
C PRO A 41 18.41 -8.85 2.59
N GLU A 42 17.54 -9.15 1.61
CA GLU A 42 17.77 -10.26 0.67
C GLU A 42 18.71 -9.89 -0.48
N THR A 43 18.72 -8.62 -0.91
CA THR A 43 19.48 -8.19 -2.11
C THR A 43 20.64 -7.23 -1.81
N GLY A 44 20.66 -6.63 -0.63
CA GLY A 44 21.60 -5.57 -0.26
C GLY A 44 21.43 -4.26 -1.03
N ARG A 45 20.33 -4.10 -1.78
CA ARG A 45 20.01 -2.90 -2.55
C ARG A 45 19.30 -1.86 -1.67
N ALA A 46 19.50 -0.59 -1.99
CA ALA A 46 18.84 0.50 -1.28
C ALA A 46 17.39 0.68 -1.77
N ARG A 47 16.55 1.24 -0.90
CA ARG A 47 15.23 1.76 -1.25
C ARG A 47 15.39 2.93 -2.22
N LEU A 48 14.56 2.98 -3.26
CA LEU A 48 14.45 4.15 -4.11
C LEU A 48 13.96 5.37 -3.32
N SER A 49 14.44 6.56 -3.70
CA SER A 49 13.84 7.79 -3.17
C SER A 49 12.34 7.82 -3.51
N TYR A 50 11.54 8.46 -2.66
CA TYR A 50 10.08 8.54 -2.86
C TYR A 50 9.75 9.09 -4.25
N ARG A 51 10.40 10.19 -4.65
CA ARG A 51 10.23 10.80 -5.97
C ARG A 51 10.50 9.82 -7.12
N ARG A 52 11.63 9.11 -7.09
CA ARG A 52 11.98 8.20 -8.19
C ARG A 52 11.05 6.98 -8.22
N ALA A 53 10.67 6.48 -7.06
CA ALA A 53 9.70 5.40 -6.96
C ALA A 53 8.32 5.84 -7.47
N GLU A 54 7.92 7.09 -7.22
CA GLU A 54 6.66 7.67 -7.70
C GLU A 54 6.66 7.81 -9.22
N GLU A 55 7.70 8.40 -9.80
CA GLU A 55 7.88 8.52 -11.26
C GLU A 55 7.75 7.14 -11.95
N ILE A 56 8.53 6.16 -11.49
CA ILE A 56 8.50 4.81 -12.08
C ILE A 56 7.12 4.16 -11.90
N PHE A 57 6.52 4.27 -10.71
CA PHE A 57 5.22 3.66 -10.43
C PHE A 57 4.12 4.27 -11.29
N GLU A 58 4.11 5.59 -11.42
CA GLU A 58 3.15 6.31 -12.25
C GLU A 58 3.29 5.92 -13.71
N GLU A 59 4.50 6.01 -14.28
CA GLU A 59 4.79 5.63 -15.66
C GLU A 59 4.31 4.21 -15.98
N ASN A 60 4.61 3.24 -15.11
CA ASN A 60 4.28 1.82 -15.33
C ASN A 60 2.81 1.49 -15.08
N THR A 61 2.04 2.41 -14.51
CA THR A 61 0.61 2.19 -14.22
C THR A 61 -0.33 2.99 -15.11
N ARG A 62 0.17 3.81 -16.05
CA ARG A 62 -0.66 4.61 -16.97
C ARG A 62 -1.74 3.80 -17.69
N LEU A 63 -1.35 2.67 -18.26
CA LEU A 63 -2.28 1.74 -18.93
C LEU A 63 -3.30 1.12 -17.96
N LEU A 64 -2.86 0.79 -16.74
CA LEU A 64 -3.73 0.21 -15.72
C LEU A 64 -4.73 1.24 -15.18
N ALA A 65 -4.30 2.50 -15.08
CA ALA A 65 -5.13 3.63 -14.66
C ALA A 65 -6.14 4.04 -15.75
N ASN A 66 -5.79 3.84 -17.02
CA ASN A 66 -6.55 4.27 -18.18
C ASN A 66 -6.78 3.09 -19.14
N PRO A 67 -7.57 2.07 -18.75
CA PRO A 67 -7.68 0.80 -19.49
C PRO A 67 -8.35 0.92 -20.86
N LEU A 68 -8.98 2.05 -21.17
CA LEU A 68 -9.63 2.33 -22.45
C LEU A 68 -8.81 3.25 -23.36
N ALA A 69 -7.61 3.66 -22.93
CA ALA A 69 -6.75 4.54 -23.72
C ALA A 69 -6.21 3.81 -24.96
N SER A 70 -6.12 4.53 -26.07
CA SER A 70 -5.38 4.09 -27.25
C SER A 70 -3.89 4.00 -26.94
N PRO A 71 -3.13 3.15 -27.64
CA PRO A 71 -1.68 3.14 -27.58
C PRO A 71 -1.05 4.50 -27.92
N GLU A 72 -1.67 5.25 -28.83
CA GLU A 72 -1.28 6.63 -29.11
C GLU A 72 -1.65 7.53 -27.92
N GLY A 73 -0.67 8.28 -27.40
CA GLY A 73 -0.88 9.28 -26.34
C GLY A 73 -0.78 8.76 -24.90
N ILE A 74 -0.38 7.50 -24.67
CA ILE A 74 -0.20 6.97 -23.31
C ILE A 74 0.80 7.78 -22.50
N GLU A 75 1.87 8.28 -23.14
CA GLU A 75 2.94 9.01 -22.46
C GLU A 75 2.45 10.27 -21.72
N ASP A 76 1.36 10.88 -22.21
CA ASP A 76 0.74 12.08 -21.65
C ASP A 76 -0.32 11.77 -20.58
N LEU A 77 -0.61 10.49 -20.30
CA LEU A 77 -1.60 10.10 -19.31
C LEU A 77 -0.99 10.01 -17.91
N ASP A 78 -1.79 10.36 -16.92
CA ASP A 78 -1.45 10.15 -15.51
C ASP A 78 -1.64 8.67 -15.13
N GLY A 79 -0.67 8.14 -14.40
CA GLY A 79 -0.76 6.82 -13.79
C GLY A 79 -1.41 6.83 -12.41
N TRP A 80 -1.28 5.72 -11.70
CA TRP A 80 -1.53 5.72 -10.27
C TRP A 80 -0.31 6.26 -9.54
N THR A 81 -0.52 6.96 -8.44
CA THR A 81 0.55 7.54 -7.63
C THR A 81 0.80 6.74 -6.36
N LEU A 82 2.03 6.83 -5.82
CA LEU A 82 2.34 6.26 -4.50
C LEU A 82 1.51 6.90 -3.39
N HIS A 83 1.14 8.17 -3.56
CA HIS A 83 0.18 8.85 -2.70
C HIS A 83 -1.17 8.12 -2.69
N ARG A 84 -1.73 7.78 -3.85
CA ARG A 84 -2.99 7.01 -3.95
C ARG A 84 -2.84 5.63 -3.31
N LEU A 85 -1.72 4.93 -3.54
CA LEU A 85 -1.44 3.63 -2.91
C LEU A 85 -1.39 3.73 -1.37
N ARG A 86 -0.69 4.74 -0.84
CA ARG A 86 -0.62 5.01 0.61
C ARG A 86 -2.01 5.26 1.20
N HIS A 87 -2.86 6.01 0.51
CA HIS A 87 -4.21 6.29 0.96
C HIS A 87 -5.13 5.07 0.93
N SER A 88 -5.03 4.23 -0.10
CA SER A 88 -5.76 2.95 -0.13
C SER A 88 -5.37 2.04 1.04
N ALA A 89 -4.08 2.02 1.41
CA ALA A 89 -3.62 1.26 2.58
C ALA A 89 -4.27 1.78 3.88
N LEU A 90 -4.39 3.10 4.06
CA LEU A 90 -5.06 3.69 5.23
C LEU A 90 -6.55 3.33 5.29
N THR A 91 -7.23 3.31 4.15
CA THR A 91 -8.63 2.84 4.08
C THR A 91 -8.74 1.38 4.53
N HIS A 92 -7.88 0.52 4.01
CA HIS A 92 -7.87 -0.89 4.39
C HIS A 92 -7.52 -1.11 5.87
N ASP A 93 -6.56 -0.34 6.42
CA ASP A 93 -6.21 -0.40 7.84
C ASP A 93 -7.39 0.03 8.72
N ALA A 94 -8.13 1.06 8.30
CA ALA A 94 -9.34 1.52 8.98
C ALA A 94 -10.45 0.48 8.92
N GLU A 95 -10.67 -0.16 7.77
CA GLU A 95 -11.59 -1.32 7.63
C GLU A 95 -11.17 -2.51 8.49
N GLY A 96 -9.86 -2.69 8.73
CA GLY A 96 -9.30 -3.66 9.66
C GLY A 96 -9.47 -3.28 11.15
N GLY A 97 -10.10 -2.15 11.46
CA GLY A 97 -10.36 -1.71 12.82
C GLY A 97 -9.16 -1.05 13.52
N THR A 98 -8.15 -0.59 12.77
CA THR A 98 -7.04 0.20 13.33
C THR A 98 -7.57 1.51 13.90
N SER A 99 -7.15 1.85 15.12
CA SER A 99 -7.63 3.05 15.80
C SER A 99 -7.12 4.34 15.14
N THR A 100 -7.92 5.40 15.21
CA THR A 100 -7.58 6.73 14.65
C THR A 100 -6.22 7.26 15.14
N PRO A 101 -5.83 7.16 16.43
CA PRO A 101 -4.51 7.61 16.87
C PRO A 101 -3.35 6.83 16.21
N MET A 102 -3.51 5.53 15.97
CA MET A 102 -2.51 4.72 15.28
C MET A 102 -2.42 5.06 13.79
N LEU A 103 -3.57 5.29 13.15
CA LEU A 103 -3.61 5.76 11.77
C LEU A 103 -2.93 7.11 11.62
N LEU A 104 -3.17 8.08 12.51
CA LEU A 104 -2.49 9.38 12.53
C LEU A 104 -0.97 9.25 12.64
N ALA A 105 -0.50 8.47 13.62
CA ALA A 105 0.93 8.27 13.86
C ALA A 105 1.63 7.63 12.65
N ARG A 106 1.00 6.60 12.06
CA ARG A 106 1.52 5.89 10.88
C ARG A 106 1.48 6.75 9.62
N SER A 107 0.40 7.51 9.41
CA SER A 107 0.20 8.30 8.21
C SER A 107 0.89 9.66 8.23
N ARG A 108 1.32 10.13 9.40
CA ARG A 108 1.81 11.51 9.62
C ARG A 108 0.79 12.57 9.20
N HIS A 109 -0.50 12.28 9.28
CA HIS A 109 -1.55 13.27 9.10
C HIS A 109 -1.53 14.24 10.28
N ALA A 110 -1.49 15.54 10.01
CA ALA A 110 -1.42 16.56 11.07
C ALA A 110 -2.73 16.71 11.87
N SER A 111 -3.84 16.19 11.34
CA SER A 111 -5.14 16.27 12.00
C SER A 111 -6.06 15.12 11.58
N VAL A 112 -7.02 14.79 12.45
CA VAL A 112 -8.12 13.83 12.15
C VAL A 112 -8.87 14.25 10.90
N ARG A 113 -9.17 15.55 10.74
CA ARG A 113 -9.84 16.10 9.55
C ARG A 113 -9.15 15.72 8.24
N SER A 114 -7.81 15.73 8.22
CA SER A 114 -7.05 15.35 7.02
C SER A 114 -7.03 13.84 6.76
N LEU A 115 -7.23 13.02 7.81
CA LEU A 115 -7.30 11.56 7.74
C LEU A 115 -8.71 11.05 7.40
N GLU A 116 -9.75 11.78 7.81
CA GLU A 116 -11.16 11.38 7.70
C GLU A 116 -11.59 10.95 6.31
N ARG A 117 -11.00 11.48 5.23
CA ARG A 117 -11.33 11.06 3.87
C ARG A 117 -10.99 9.58 3.61
N TYR A 118 -9.97 9.07 4.29
CA TYR A 118 -9.39 7.74 4.05
C TYR A 118 -9.78 6.75 5.15
N ALA A 119 -9.96 7.21 6.39
CA ALA A 119 -10.33 6.36 7.53
C ALA A 119 -11.85 6.32 7.77
N ARG A 120 -12.64 5.88 6.79
CA ARG A 120 -14.10 5.68 6.90
C ARG A 120 -14.47 4.21 6.69
N PRO A 121 -14.47 3.40 7.76
CA PRO A 121 -14.86 1.99 7.66
C PRO A 121 -16.30 1.85 7.17
N GLY A 122 -16.57 0.89 6.29
CA GLY A 122 -17.92 0.54 5.87
C GLY A 122 -18.74 -0.13 6.98
N VAL A 123 -20.05 -0.22 6.78
CA VAL A 123 -20.99 -0.81 7.75
C VAL A 123 -20.63 -2.24 8.13
N ASP A 124 -20.18 -3.06 7.17
CA ASP A 124 -19.78 -4.45 7.42
C ASP A 124 -18.50 -4.55 8.27
N ALA A 125 -17.55 -3.62 8.06
CA ALA A 125 -16.34 -3.54 8.86
C ALA A 125 -16.67 -3.18 10.31
N VAL A 126 -17.59 -2.24 10.52
CA VAL A 126 -18.09 -1.87 11.85
C VAL A 126 -18.82 -3.04 12.52
N ALA A 127 -19.71 -3.71 11.79
CA ALA A 127 -20.45 -4.86 12.31
C ALA A 127 -19.51 -5.99 12.75
N ARG A 128 -18.49 -6.31 11.94
CA ARG A 128 -17.46 -7.29 12.27
C ARG A 128 -16.67 -6.89 13.52
N HIS A 129 -16.21 -5.64 13.58
CA HIS A 129 -15.46 -5.11 14.72
C HIS A 129 -16.22 -5.21 16.04
N VAL A 130 -17.53 -4.93 16.02
CA VAL A 130 -18.43 -5.06 17.17
C VAL A 130 -18.62 -6.52 17.54
N ALA A 131 -18.90 -7.39 16.55
CA ALA A 131 -19.10 -8.82 16.78
C ALA A 131 -17.85 -9.51 17.38
N GLU A 132 -16.65 -9.15 16.95
CA GLU A 132 -15.38 -9.66 17.50
C GLU A 132 -15.16 -9.28 18.98
N ARG A 133 -15.77 -8.17 19.42
CA ARG A 133 -15.66 -7.65 20.79
C ARG A 133 -16.85 -8.01 21.66
N ASP A 134 -17.86 -8.65 21.10
CA ASP A 134 -19.03 -9.07 21.85
C ASP A 134 -18.65 -10.19 22.84
N SER A 135 -18.62 -9.86 24.12
CA SER A 135 -18.37 -10.81 25.20
C SER A 135 -19.40 -11.93 25.31
N ALA A 136 -20.62 -11.72 24.78
CA ALA A 136 -21.70 -12.70 24.75
C ALA A 136 -21.66 -13.61 23.51
N ALA A 137 -20.85 -13.28 22.49
CA ALA A 137 -20.61 -14.16 21.36
C ALA A 137 -19.87 -15.40 21.85
N ARG A 138 -20.62 -16.49 22.03
CA ARG A 138 -20.13 -17.80 22.52
C ARG A 138 -18.75 -18.11 21.96
N ARG A 139 -17.73 -18.09 22.83
CA ARG A 139 -16.40 -18.65 22.54
C ARG A 139 -16.59 -20.11 22.17
N ARG A 140 -16.65 -20.43 20.87
CA ARG A 140 -16.47 -21.79 20.39
C ARG A 140 -15.02 -22.16 20.71
N ARG A 141 -14.85 -23.01 21.74
CA ARG A 141 -13.62 -23.72 22.03
C ARG A 141 -13.28 -24.66 20.90
#